data_AF-A0A349VJ58-F1
#
_entry.id   AF-A0A349VJ58-F1
#
_cell.length_a   1.000
_cell.length_b   1.000
_cell.length_c   1.000
_cell.angle_alpha   90.00
_cell.angle_beta   90.00
_cell.angle_gamma   90.00
#
_symmetry.space_group_name_H-M   'P 1'
#
loop_
_entity.id
_entity.type
_entity.pdbx_description
1 polymer ?
#
loop_
_entity_poly.entity_id
_entity_poly.type
_entity_poly.pdbx_seq_one_letter_code
_entity_poly.pdbx_strand_id
1 'polypeptide(L)' 'MARYNLCMFGLLLSLFGGVKTSAACAAEQPNIIFIFADDWGWGDLSCHGHPYVKTPNIDRL' A
#
# COMPACT_ATOMS: atom_id res chain seq x y z
N MET A 1 -48.27 24.91 13.83
CA MET A 1 -47.41 24.03 14.65
C MET A 1 -46.71 22.92 13.85
N ALA A 2 -47.35 22.30 12.83
CA ALA A 2 -46.73 21.24 12.02
C ALA A 2 -45.47 21.62 11.19
N ARG A 3 -45.31 22.90 10.82
CA ARG A 3 -44.17 23.36 9.99
C ARG A 3 -42.83 23.47 10.75
N TYR A 4 -42.87 23.73 12.06
CA TYR A 4 -41.66 23.80 12.89
C TYR A 4 -41.11 22.40 13.24
N ASN A 5 -41.97 21.40 13.39
CA ASN A 5 -41.57 20.02 13.68
C ASN A 5 -40.83 19.36 12.51
N LEU A 6 -41.19 19.70 11.26
CA LEU A 6 -40.53 19.17 10.07
C LEU A 6 -39.11 19.73 9.89
N CYS A 7 -38.91 21.03 10.17
CA CYS A 7 -37.57 21.64 10.18
C CYS A 7 -36.68 21.13 11.32
N MET A 8 -37.24 20.88 12.51
CA MET A 8 -36.49 20.30 13.63
C MET A 8 -36.03 18.86 13.37
N PHE A 9 -36.84 18.06 12.67
CA PHE A 9 -36.48 16.68 12.31
C PHE A 9 -35.34 16.63 11.28
N GLY A 10 -35.32 17.56 10.32
CA GLY A 10 -34.23 17.71 9.35
C GLY A 10 -32.91 18.16 9.99
N LEU A 11 -32.97 18.99 11.03
CA LEU A 11 -31.79 19.46 11.78
C LEU A 11 -31.17 18.33 12.64
N LEU A 12 -32.01 17.47 13.22
CA LEU A 12 -31.59 16.30 14.00
C LEU A 12 -30.95 15.20 13.14
N LEU A 13 -31.39 15.02 11.89
CA LEU A 13 -30.82 14.04 10.96
C LEU A 13 -29.41 14.44 10.47
N SER A 14 -29.13 15.75 10.39
CA SER A 14 -27.84 16.31 10.02
C SER A 14 -26.76 16.09 11.09
N LEU A 15 -27.15 16.13 12.37
CA LEU A 15 -26.22 15.97 13.51
C LEU A 15 -25.72 14.53 13.71
N PHE A 16 -26.40 13.52 13.14
CA PHE A 16 -25.96 12.11 13.14
C PHE A 16 -25.23 11.68 11.86
N GLY A 17 -25.08 12.59 10.89
CA GLY A 17 -24.49 12.35 9.59
C GLY A 17 -22.96 12.25 9.62
N GLY A 18 -22.45 11.07 9.99
CA GLY A 18 -21.19 10.55 9.47
C GLY A 18 -19.92 11.08 10.13
N VAL A 19 -19.54 10.47 11.25
CA VAL A 19 -18.13 10.43 11.66
C VAL A 19 -17.35 9.73 10.54
N LYS A 20 -16.63 10.50 9.73
CA LYS A 20 -15.62 9.97 8.80
C LYS A 20 -14.48 9.47 9.67
N THR A 21 -14.43 8.16 9.88
CA THR A 21 -13.22 7.51 10.39
C THR A 21 -12.12 7.77 9.36
N SER A 22 -11.24 8.74 9.65
CA SER A 22 -9.95 8.81 8.98
C SER A 22 -9.20 7.57 9.42
N ALA A 23 -9.14 6.56 8.56
CA ALA A 23 -8.16 5.50 8.71
C ALA A 23 -6.80 6.20 8.76
N ALA A 24 -6.21 6.24 9.95
CA ALA A 24 -4.85 6.72 10.10
C ALA A 24 -4.00 5.82 9.20
N CYS A 25 -3.47 6.40 8.12
CA CYS A 25 -2.44 5.78 7.31
C CYS A 25 -1.21 5.75 8.21
N ALA A 26 -1.12 4.76 9.09
CA ALA A 26 0.13 4.43 9.76
C ALA A 26 1.11 4.21 8.61
N ALA A 27 2.13 5.06 8.52
CA ALA A 27 3.15 4.92 7.49
C ALA A 27 3.68 3.50 7.59
N GLU A 28 3.43 2.71 6.54
CA GLU A 28 3.92 1.34 6.47
C GLU A 28 5.42 1.40 6.67
N GLN A 29 5.93 0.73 7.71
CA GLN A 29 7.36 0.61 7.93
C GLN A 29 7.83 -0.55 7.05
N PRO A 30 8.48 -0.27 5.89
CA PRO A 30 8.89 -1.34 5.00
C PRO A 30 9.98 -2.18 5.68
N ASN A 31 9.90 -3.50 5.48
CA ASN A 31 11.02 -4.38 5.81
C ASN A 31 12.09 -4.22 4.73
N ILE A 32 13.34 -3.97 5.13
CA ILE A 32 14.47 -3.83 4.20
C ILE A 32 15.28 -5.13 4.22
N ILE A 33 15.45 -5.75 3.06
CA ILE A 33 16.34 -6.90 2.86
C ILE A 33 17.47 -6.44 1.95
N PHE A 34 18.69 -6.43 2.47
CA PHE A 34 19.89 -6.12 1.71
C PHE A 34 20.64 -7.42 1.38
N ILE A 35 20.79 -7.71 0.09
CA ILE A 35 21.50 -8.88 -0.41
C ILE A 35 22.83 -8.40 -0.98
N PHE A 36 23.93 -8.90 -0.43
CA PHE A 36 25.28 -8.62 -0.88
C PHE A 36 25.92 -9.90 -1.42
N ALA A 37 26.54 -9.81 -2.59
CA ALA A 37 27.30 -10.89 -3.20
C ALA A 37 28.69 -10.37 -3.54
N ASP A 38 29.69 -11.20 -3.28
CA ASP A 38 31.09 -10.90 -3.60
C ASP A 38 31.38 -11.21 -5.07
N ASP A 39 32.25 -10.42 -5.69
CA ASP A 39 32.78 -10.62 -7.05
C ASP A 39 31.75 -10.85 -8.18
N TRP A 40 30.50 -10.42 -8.03
CA TRP A 40 29.52 -10.54 -9.12
C TRP A 40 29.87 -9.63 -10.30
N GLY A 41 30.22 -10.26 -11.42
CA GLY A 41 30.41 -9.63 -12.70
C GLY A 41 29.09 -9.43 -13.45
N TRP A 42 29.11 -8.54 -14.45
CA TRP A 42 27.94 -8.29 -15.29
C TRP A 42 27.44 -9.56 -16.00
N GLY A 43 28.33 -10.48 -16.36
CA GLY A 43 27.96 -11.69 -17.09
C GLY A 43 27.36 -12.81 -16.25
N ASP A 44 27.31 -12.70 -14.92
CA ASP A 44 27.12 -13.86 -14.04
C ASP A 44 25.65 -14.26 -13.83
N LEU A 45 24.70 -13.37 -14.13
CA LEU A 45 23.26 -13.62 -13.97
C LEU A 45 22.62 -14.12 -15.26
N SER A 46 21.63 -15.01 -15.18
CA SER A 46 20.89 -15.44 -16.38
C SER A 46 20.13 -14.29 -17.03
N CYS A 47 19.61 -13.33 -16.26
CA CYS A 47 18.96 -12.14 -16.79
C CYS A 47 19.91 -11.25 -17.64
N HIS A 48 21.22 -11.40 -17.49
CA HIS A 48 22.23 -10.74 -18.33
C HIS A 48 22.69 -11.59 -19.53
N GLY A 49 22.05 -12.73 -19.78
CA GLY A 49 22.34 -13.59 -20.92
C GLY A 49 23.43 -14.63 -20.66
N HIS A 50 23.72 -14.97 -19.40
CA HIS A 50 24.65 -16.06 -19.09
C HIS A 50 24.15 -17.38 -19.75
N PRO A 51 24.99 -18.09 -20.54
CA PRO A 51 24.53 -19.23 -21.35
C PRO A 51 24.11 -20.47 -20.54
N TYR A 52 24.68 -20.66 -19.34
CA TYR A 52 24.48 -21.88 -18.54
C TYR A 52 23.93 -21.67 -17.13
N VAL A 53 24.43 -20.66 -16.39
CA VAL A 53 23.97 -20.31 -15.05
C VAL A 53 22.51 -19.91 -15.10
N LYS A 54 21.74 -20.42 -14.13
CA LYS A 54 20.32 -20.08 -13.93
C LYS A 54 20.18 -19.43 -12.56
N THR A 55 19.68 -18.21 -12.52
CA THR A 55 19.41 -17.45 -11.29
C THR A 55 17.92 -17.20 -11.11
N PRO A 56 17.06 -18.25 -11.10
CA PRO A 56 15.62 -18.07 -11.23
C PRO A 56 14.99 -17.25 -10.08
N ASN A 57 15.61 -17.25 -8.89
CA ASN A 57 15.14 -16.43 -7.78
C ASN A 57 15.48 -14.96 -7.96
N ILE A 58 16.62 -14.63 -8.57
CA ILE A 58 17.03 -13.26 -8.90
C ILE A 58 16.28 -12.77 -10.14
N ASP A 59 16.08 -13.63 -11.14
CA ASP A 59 15.39 -13.30 -12.39
C ASP A 59 13.90 -12.94 -12.19
N ARG A 60 13.32 -13.30 -11.02
CA ARG A 60 11.93 -12.99 -10.65
C ARG A 60 11.79 -11.78 -9.73
N LEU A 61 12.91 -11.23 -9.22
CA LEU A 61 12.90 -9.99 -8.43
C LEU A 61 12.62 -8.79 -9.35
#